data_AF-A0A8T4MRW6-F1
#
_entry.id   AF-A0A8T4MRW6-F1
#
_cell.length_a   1.000
_cell.length_b   1.000
_cell.length_c   1.000
_cell.angle_alpha   90.00
_cell.angle_beta   90.00
_cell.angle_gamma   90.00
#
_symmetry.space_group_name_H-M   'P 1'
#
loop_
_entity.id
_entity.type
_entity.pdbx_description
1 polymer ?
#
loop_
_entity_poly.entity_id
_entity_poly.type
_entity_poly.pdbx_seq_one_letter_code
_entity_poly.pdbx_strand_id
1 'polypeptide(L)'
;DGIIGVIFRKAQNKIQDPAKLRRLIVELINKENWLSLEADVKGDAYEGLLEKNAADVKGGAGQYFTPRPLIDAIVEVMTPQSGMKIHDPACGTGGFLLSAYNYIVKNHKLDRDQKEELKHKTFSGNEIVPMAARLCVMNLYLHGINGEQNPISLDDSLRKNPGAIYDMVLTNPPFGKASSETIVTEEGETSKQSLFVVRDDFWAKTGNKQLNFLQHVRSILKINGKAAVVLPDNVLFEGGAGEIIRKKLMETCELHTILRLPTGLFYAQGVKANVLFFDKKAAQKESATSKIWIYDLRTNKHFTLKESNMKLEDLGDFVKCYNSENRHQRKETERFKCFDYSEILKRDKTNLDIFWLRDESLEDLDKLPSPDILASELVEDLESALEQLREINEDLKEK
;
A
#
# COMPACT_ATOMS: atom_id res chain seq x y z
N ASP A 1 23.07 8.86 -8.76
CA ASP A 1 22.31 9.74 -9.66
C ASP A 1 21.47 10.72 -8.86
N GLY A 2 21.54 12.02 -9.17
CA GLY A 2 20.61 13.03 -8.65
C GLY A 2 19.24 12.94 -9.33
N ILE A 3 18.31 13.84 -8.96
CA ILE A 3 16.91 13.78 -9.45
C ILE A 3 16.77 13.77 -10.98
N ILE A 4 17.61 14.52 -11.70
CA ILE A 4 17.60 14.59 -13.17
C ILE A 4 17.82 13.20 -13.79
N GLY A 5 18.76 12.43 -13.22
CA GLY A 5 19.08 11.09 -13.69
C GLY A 5 17.90 10.13 -13.57
N VAL A 6 17.11 10.23 -12.49
CA VAL A 6 15.89 9.44 -12.32
C VAL A 6 14.78 9.94 -13.24
N ILE A 7 14.55 11.25 -13.28
CA ILE A 7 13.49 11.86 -14.10
C ILE A 7 13.66 11.46 -15.56
N PHE A 8 14.87 11.51 -16.12
CA PHE A 8 15.07 11.20 -17.55
C PHE A 8 15.48 9.75 -17.83
N ARG A 9 15.56 8.89 -16.81
CA ARG A 9 15.96 7.48 -16.99
C ARG A 9 14.99 6.77 -17.93
N LYS A 10 15.53 6.19 -19.01
CA LYS A 10 14.77 5.49 -20.06
C LYS A 10 13.56 6.31 -20.56
N ALA A 11 13.68 7.64 -20.61
CA ALA A 11 12.61 8.49 -21.11
C ALA A 11 12.32 8.19 -22.58
N GLN A 12 11.05 7.99 -22.91
CA GLN A 12 10.58 7.72 -24.25
C GLN A 12 9.42 8.66 -24.56
N ASN A 13 9.47 9.31 -25.72
CA ASN A 13 8.32 10.03 -26.24
C ASN A 13 7.24 9.01 -26.66
N LYS A 14 6.01 9.22 -26.21
CA LYS A 14 4.84 8.43 -26.61
C LYS A 14 3.89 9.20 -27.53
N ILE A 15 4.13 10.48 -27.78
CA ILE A 15 3.33 11.34 -28.66
C ILE A 15 3.90 11.28 -30.07
N GLN A 16 3.21 10.56 -30.96
CA GLN A 16 3.64 10.38 -32.36
C GLN A 16 3.19 11.52 -33.29
N ASP A 17 2.12 12.22 -32.93
CA ASP A 17 1.56 13.32 -33.71
C ASP A 17 2.33 14.63 -33.42
N PRO A 18 3.07 15.19 -34.41
CA PRO A 18 3.87 16.39 -34.20
C PRO A 18 3.04 17.62 -33.85
N ALA A 19 1.82 17.74 -34.35
CA ALA A 19 0.94 18.87 -34.04
C ALA A 19 0.50 18.83 -32.57
N LYS A 20 0.18 17.63 -32.06
CA LYS A 20 -0.14 17.45 -30.63
C LYS A 20 1.07 17.70 -29.74
N LEU A 21 2.27 17.23 -30.12
CA LEU A 21 3.50 17.50 -29.37
C LEU A 21 3.81 19.00 -29.33
N ARG A 22 3.70 19.69 -30.48
CA ARG A 22 3.88 21.15 -30.55
C ARG A 22 2.88 21.88 -29.67
N ARG A 23 1.60 21.52 -29.74
CA ARG A 23 0.55 22.11 -28.91
C ARG A 23 0.87 21.97 -27.42
N LEU A 24 1.25 20.77 -26.99
CA LEU A 24 1.65 20.51 -25.61
C LEU A 24 2.82 21.41 -25.17
N ILE A 25 3.92 21.42 -25.94
CA ILE A 25 5.14 22.13 -25.55
C ILE A 25 4.95 23.65 -25.65
N VAL A 26 4.50 24.15 -26.80
CA VAL A 26 4.51 25.59 -27.13
C VAL A 26 3.26 26.30 -26.62
N GLU A 27 2.09 25.68 -26.75
CA GLU A 27 0.83 26.36 -26.48
C GLU A 27 0.32 26.16 -25.05
N LEU A 28 0.70 25.06 -24.39
CA LEU A 28 0.26 24.75 -23.03
C LEU A 28 1.39 24.98 -22.02
N ILE A 29 2.54 24.31 -22.17
CA ILE A 29 3.61 24.40 -21.16
C ILE A 29 4.38 25.73 -21.24
N ASN A 30 4.80 26.18 -22.43
CA ASN A 30 5.66 27.36 -22.58
C ASN A 30 4.96 28.70 -22.33
N LYS A 31 3.62 28.74 -22.31
CA LYS A 31 2.87 29.97 -22.00
C LYS A 31 2.81 30.28 -20.51
N GLU A 32 3.02 29.27 -19.67
CA GLU A 32 2.94 29.42 -18.22
C GLU A 32 4.31 29.70 -17.62
N ASN A 33 4.38 30.62 -16.66
CA ASN A 33 5.59 30.87 -15.88
C ASN A 33 5.63 29.98 -14.64
N TRP A 34 6.04 28.73 -14.83
CA TRP A 34 6.09 27.72 -13.75
C TRP A 34 7.02 28.11 -12.59
N LEU A 35 8.08 28.87 -12.84
CA LEU A 35 9.02 29.28 -11.80
C LEU A 35 8.44 30.33 -10.86
N SER A 36 7.51 31.18 -11.35
CA SER A 36 6.84 32.18 -10.51
C SER A 36 5.68 31.63 -9.70
N LEU A 37 5.19 30.42 -10.00
CA LEU A 37 4.15 29.77 -9.20
C LEU A 37 4.71 29.33 -7.85
N GLU A 38 3.89 29.48 -6.81
CA GLU A 38 4.18 28.94 -5.49
C GLU A 38 4.30 27.40 -5.55
N ALA A 39 5.09 26.84 -4.64
CA ALA A 39 5.43 25.41 -4.67
C ALA A 39 4.20 24.52 -4.38
N ASP A 40 3.34 24.95 -3.48
CA ASP A 40 2.05 24.35 -3.16
C ASP A 40 1.13 24.28 -4.40
N VAL A 41 0.98 25.38 -5.14
CA VAL A 41 0.14 25.42 -6.35
C VAL A 41 0.61 24.40 -7.39
N LYS A 42 1.93 24.26 -7.57
CA LYS A 42 2.51 23.26 -8.50
C LYS A 42 2.33 21.84 -7.98
N GLY A 43 2.58 21.63 -6.70
CA GLY A 43 2.41 20.33 -6.04
C GLY A 43 0.97 19.83 -6.14
N ASP A 44 0.02 20.67 -5.77
CA ASP A 44 -1.42 20.38 -5.79
C ASP A 44 -1.92 20.10 -7.21
N ALA A 45 -1.48 20.89 -8.20
CA ALA A 45 -1.82 20.64 -9.60
C ALA A 45 -1.26 19.29 -10.10
N TYR A 46 -0.05 18.93 -9.67
CA TYR A 46 0.57 17.66 -10.04
C TYR A 46 -0.15 16.48 -9.38
N GLU A 47 -0.45 16.56 -8.09
CA GLU A 47 -1.22 15.57 -7.34
C GLU A 47 -2.62 15.37 -7.92
N GLY A 48 -3.33 16.45 -8.26
CA GLY A 48 -4.63 16.37 -8.88
C GLY A 48 -4.61 15.68 -10.25
N LEU A 49 -3.52 15.81 -11.01
CA LEU A 49 -3.33 15.09 -12.28
C LEU A 49 -3.01 13.60 -12.03
N LEU A 50 -2.20 13.28 -11.02
CA LEU A 50 -1.91 11.90 -10.64
C LEU A 50 -3.16 11.15 -10.21
N GLU A 51 -3.99 11.77 -9.37
CA GLU A 51 -5.26 11.19 -8.90
C GLU A 51 -6.23 10.93 -10.06
N LYS A 52 -6.40 11.92 -10.96
CA LYS A 52 -7.24 11.74 -12.17
C LYS A 52 -6.73 10.63 -13.07
N ASN A 53 -5.41 10.50 -13.22
CA ASN A 53 -4.80 9.47 -14.05
C ASN A 53 -4.97 8.07 -13.42
N ALA A 54 -4.85 7.97 -12.09
CA ALA A 54 -5.06 6.73 -11.36
C ALA A 54 -6.52 6.24 -11.39
N ALA A 55 -7.47 7.16 -11.37
CA ALA A 55 -8.90 6.86 -11.51
C ALA A 55 -9.29 6.39 -12.92
N ASP A 56 -8.46 6.64 -13.94
CA ASP A 56 -8.68 6.14 -15.29
C ASP A 56 -8.17 4.69 -15.44
N VAL A 57 -9.10 3.75 -15.24
CA VAL A 57 -8.89 2.29 -15.33
C VAL A 57 -8.25 1.87 -16.67
N LYS A 58 -8.48 2.62 -17.76
CA LYS A 58 -7.93 2.29 -19.09
C LYS A 58 -6.42 2.51 -19.19
N GLY A 59 -5.85 3.35 -18.33
CA GLY A 59 -4.43 3.71 -18.38
C GLY A 59 -3.49 2.76 -17.64
N GLY A 60 -4.00 1.86 -16.79
CA GLY A 60 -3.19 0.93 -15.98
C GLY A 60 -2.27 1.61 -14.96
N ALA A 61 -2.34 2.94 -14.80
CA ALA A 61 -1.53 3.72 -13.89
C ALA A 61 -1.98 3.59 -12.42
N GLY A 62 -3.24 3.21 -12.20
CA GLY A 62 -3.79 3.03 -10.86
C GLY A 62 -3.09 1.96 -10.02
N GLN A 63 -2.30 1.07 -10.62
CA GLN A 63 -1.46 0.11 -9.88
C GLN A 63 -0.35 0.76 -9.04
N TYR A 64 -0.02 2.02 -9.32
CA TYR A 64 1.00 2.80 -8.61
C TYR A 64 0.39 3.86 -7.68
N PHE A 65 -0.93 3.81 -7.46
CA PHE A 65 -1.68 4.80 -6.72
C PHE A 65 -2.47 4.18 -5.58
N THR A 66 -2.55 4.91 -4.48
CA THR A 66 -3.37 4.59 -3.32
C THR A 66 -4.24 5.80 -3.02
N PRO A 67 -5.55 5.65 -2.74
CA PRO A 67 -6.44 6.76 -2.43
C PRO A 67 -5.87 7.67 -1.35
N ARG A 68 -5.83 8.98 -1.60
CA ARG A 68 -5.27 9.96 -0.65
C ARG A 68 -5.96 9.93 0.72
N PRO A 69 -7.30 9.82 0.80
CA PRO A 69 -7.97 9.67 2.09
C PRO A 69 -7.51 8.47 2.91
N LEU A 70 -7.20 7.34 2.25
CA LEU A 70 -6.65 6.16 2.93
C LEU A 70 -5.24 6.42 3.43
N ILE A 71 -4.37 7.00 2.60
CA ILE A 71 -3.00 7.35 2.98
C ILE A 71 -3.03 8.28 4.20
N ASP A 72 -3.83 9.34 4.15
CA ASP A 72 -3.88 10.35 5.20
C ASP A 72 -4.39 9.76 6.52
N ALA A 73 -5.42 8.92 6.50
CA ALA A 73 -5.89 8.22 7.70
C ALA A 73 -4.82 7.26 8.27
N ILE A 74 -4.10 6.52 7.41
CA ILE A 74 -3.00 5.66 7.85
C ILE A 74 -1.89 6.49 8.51
N VAL A 75 -1.48 7.58 7.88
CA VAL A 75 -0.45 8.48 8.41
C VAL A 75 -0.90 9.09 9.74
N GLU A 76 -2.16 9.52 9.84
CA GLU A 76 -2.74 10.09 11.04
C GLU A 76 -2.67 9.14 12.23
N VAL A 77 -3.06 7.87 12.05
CA VAL A 77 -3.01 6.88 13.13
C VAL A 77 -1.59 6.37 13.42
N MET A 78 -0.69 6.46 12.45
CA MET A 78 0.71 6.08 12.61
C MET A 78 1.55 7.17 13.30
N THR A 79 1.08 8.42 13.29
CA THR A 79 1.65 9.55 14.06
C THR A 79 3.16 9.75 13.82
N PRO A 80 3.62 9.94 12.57
CA PRO A 80 5.05 10.11 12.31
C PRO A 80 5.62 11.34 13.03
N GLN A 81 6.87 11.24 13.45
CA GLN A 81 7.57 12.25 14.25
C GLN A 81 8.82 12.75 13.51
N SER A 82 9.25 13.97 13.85
CA SER A 82 10.57 14.46 13.42
C SER A 82 11.70 13.56 13.93
N GLY A 83 12.78 13.42 13.15
CA GLY A 83 13.92 12.55 13.46
C GLY A 83 13.71 11.05 13.15
N MET A 84 12.50 10.64 12.76
CA MET A 84 12.27 9.27 12.28
C MET A 84 12.86 9.05 10.87
N LYS A 85 13.29 7.82 10.57
CA LYS A 85 13.51 7.35 9.20
C LYS A 85 12.27 6.61 8.71
N ILE A 86 11.62 7.16 7.68
CA ILE A 86 10.37 6.68 7.10
C ILE A 86 10.66 6.14 5.69
N HIS A 87 10.19 4.93 5.42
CA HIS A 87 10.45 4.26 4.15
C HIS A 87 9.19 3.68 3.52
N ASP A 88 9.14 3.71 2.18
CA ASP A 88 8.14 3.02 1.39
C ASP A 88 8.83 2.10 0.35
N PRO A 89 8.86 0.77 0.58
CA PRO A 89 9.51 -0.18 -0.33
C PRO A 89 8.74 -0.42 -1.64
N ALA A 90 7.59 0.21 -1.86
CA ALA A 90 6.83 0.13 -3.11
C ALA A 90 6.19 1.51 -3.39
N CYS A 91 7.03 2.54 -3.49
CA CYS A 91 6.58 3.91 -3.28
C CYS A 91 5.65 4.46 -4.36
N GLY A 92 5.58 3.84 -5.55
CA GLY A 92 4.67 4.26 -6.61
C GLY A 92 4.88 5.74 -6.95
N THR A 93 3.86 6.56 -6.68
CA THR A 93 3.88 8.03 -6.90
C THR A 93 4.35 8.86 -5.69
N GLY A 94 4.73 8.22 -4.58
CA GLY A 94 5.26 8.89 -3.37
C GLY A 94 4.21 9.36 -2.37
N GLY A 95 2.95 8.91 -2.49
CA GLY A 95 1.83 9.40 -1.68
C GLY A 95 2.04 9.26 -0.17
N PHE A 96 2.51 8.11 0.32
CA PHE A 96 2.79 7.91 1.75
C PHE A 96 3.91 8.84 2.25
N LEU A 97 4.97 9.03 1.47
CA LEU A 97 6.08 9.91 1.85
C LEU A 97 5.64 11.37 1.93
N LEU A 98 4.85 11.83 0.95
CA LEU A 98 4.30 13.18 0.92
C LEU A 98 3.32 13.43 2.07
N SER A 99 2.38 12.52 2.31
CA SER A 99 1.41 12.66 3.40
C SER A 99 2.09 12.64 4.78
N ALA A 100 3.10 11.78 4.98
CA ALA A 100 3.89 11.77 6.21
C ALA A 100 4.67 13.08 6.42
N TYR A 101 5.25 13.67 5.36
CA TYR A 101 5.87 14.99 5.42
C TYR A 101 4.86 16.06 5.84
N ASN A 102 3.70 16.12 5.17
CA ASN A 102 2.64 17.08 5.45
C ASN A 102 2.12 16.94 6.88
N TYR A 103 1.94 15.71 7.37
CA TYR A 103 1.55 15.45 8.75
C TYR A 103 2.58 16.00 9.73
N ILE A 104 3.88 15.76 9.50
CA ILE A 104 4.91 16.23 10.43
C ILE A 104 4.94 17.77 10.47
N VAL A 105 4.91 18.42 9.30
CA VAL A 105 4.91 19.88 9.19
C VAL A 105 3.68 20.51 9.86
N LYS A 106 2.51 19.88 9.72
CA LYS A 106 1.24 20.38 10.28
C LYS A 106 1.17 20.21 11.80
N ASN A 107 1.63 19.08 12.33
CA ASN A 107 1.39 18.70 13.72
C ASN A 107 2.57 19.01 14.66
N HIS A 108 3.77 19.28 14.14
CA HIS A 108 4.96 19.54 14.95
C HIS A 108 5.57 20.91 14.68
N LYS A 109 5.96 21.60 15.74
CA LYS A 109 6.77 22.82 15.64
C LYS A 109 8.23 22.43 15.48
N LEU A 110 8.75 22.58 14.26
CA LEU A 110 10.12 22.20 13.93
C LEU A 110 11.07 23.41 14.03
N ASP A 111 12.23 23.19 14.65
CA ASP A 111 13.36 24.11 14.55
C ASP A 111 14.02 24.04 13.16
N ARG A 112 15.09 24.83 12.97
CA ARG A 112 15.79 24.88 11.68
C ARG A 112 16.45 23.55 11.33
N ASP A 113 17.09 22.89 12.28
CA ASP A 113 17.85 21.67 12.03
C ASP A 113 16.90 20.50 11.77
N GLN A 114 15.79 20.43 12.50
CA GLN A 114 14.70 19.48 12.30
C GLN A 114 14.04 19.65 10.93
N LYS A 115 13.89 20.90 10.43
CA LYS A 115 13.39 21.14 9.06
C LYS A 115 14.34 20.63 8.00
N GLU A 116 15.65 20.86 8.18
CA GLU A 116 16.67 20.36 7.25
C GLU A 116 16.74 18.82 7.26
N GLU A 117 16.65 18.20 8.46
CA GLU A 117 16.59 16.75 8.59
C GLU A 117 15.34 16.17 7.92
N LEU A 118 14.17 16.76 8.18
CA LEU A 118 12.91 16.34 7.57
C LEU A 118 12.98 16.40 6.04
N LYS A 119 13.57 17.47 5.50
CA LYS A 119 13.67 17.67 4.05
C LYS A 119 14.64 16.70 3.39
N HIS A 120 15.72 16.28 4.03
CA HIS A 120 16.81 15.60 3.32
C HIS A 120 17.14 14.18 3.82
N LYS A 121 16.71 13.80 5.03
CA LYS A 121 17.18 12.59 5.70
C LYS A 121 16.06 11.68 6.22
N THR A 122 14.84 12.18 6.32
CA THR A 122 13.70 11.41 6.85
C THR A 122 13.14 10.39 5.87
N PHE A 123 12.97 10.75 4.59
CA PHE A 123 12.24 9.92 3.63
C PHE A 123 13.14 9.16 2.67
N SER A 124 12.74 7.93 2.37
CA SER A 124 13.34 7.11 1.32
C SER A 124 12.29 6.17 0.73
N GLY A 125 12.52 5.68 -0.48
CA GLY A 125 11.62 4.69 -1.08
C GLY A 125 12.29 3.85 -2.15
N ASN A 126 11.65 2.74 -2.47
CA ASN A 126 12.03 1.89 -3.60
C ASN A 126 10.88 1.82 -4.60
N GLU A 127 11.24 1.89 -5.88
CA GLU A 127 10.33 1.69 -7.00
C GLU A 127 11.05 0.91 -8.09
N ILE A 128 10.41 -0.09 -8.67
CA ILE A 128 11.03 -0.93 -9.70
C ILE A 128 10.80 -0.36 -11.11
N VAL A 129 9.71 0.39 -11.31
CA VAL A 129 9.28 0.92 -12.60
C VAL A 129 9.80 2.36 -12.81
N PRO A 130 10.63 2.61 -13.84
CA PRO A 130 11.20 3.94 -14.09
C PRO A 130 10.17 5.07 -14.20
N MET A 131 9.01 4.78 -14.80
CA MET A 131 7.94 5.76 -14.97
C MET A 131 7.33 6.18 -13.62
N ALA A 132 7.01 5.22 -12.74
CA ALA A 132 6.47 5.53 -11.41
C ALA A 132 7.51 6.27 -10.56
N ALA A 133 8.77 5.84 -10.60
CA ALA A 133 9.86 6.51 -9.88
C ALA A 133 10.04 7.97 -10.33
N ARG A 134 9.93 8.24 -11.64
CA ARG A 134 9.93 9.60 -12.19
C ARG A 134 8.79 10.44 -11.61
N LEU A 135 7.58 9.88 -11.57
CA LEU A 135 6.42 10.59 -11.01
C LEU A 135 6.64 10.89 -9.52
N CYS A 136 7.13 9.92 -8.74
CA CYS A 136 7.46 10.08 -7.32
C CYS A 136 8.51 11.16 -7.07
N VAL A 137 9.66 11.10 -7.75
CA VAL A 137 10.74 12.08 -7.55
C VAL A 137 10.28 13.49 -7.92
N MET A 138 9.53 13.63 -9.02
CA MET A 138 8.97 14.92 -9.41
C MET A 138 7.95 15.41 -8.38
N ASN A 139 7.11 14.51 -7.87
CA ASN A 139 6.11 14.82 -6.85
C ASN A 139 6.76 15.39 -5.59
N LEU A 140 7.75 14.67 -5.04
CA LEU A 140 8.50 15.12 -3.87
C LEU A 140 9.22 16.45 -4.12
N TYR A 141 9.85 16.61 -5.29
CA TYR A 141 10.55 17.83 -5.67
C TYR A 141 9.63 19.05 -5.71
N LEU A 142 8.44 18.92 -6.33
CA LEU A 142 7.47 20.02 -6.42
C LEU A 142 6.93 20.45 -5.06
N HIS A 143 6.87 19.52 -4.10
CA HIS A 143 6.50 19.80 -2.71
C HIS A 143 7.68 20.24 -1.83
N GLY A 144 8.87 20.48 -2.42
CA GLY A 144 10.04 20.98 -1.71
C GLY A 144 10.75 19.95 -0.82
N ILE A 145 10.52 18.66 -1.07
CA ILE A 145 11.12 17.53 -0.34
C ILE A 145 12.39 17.09 -1.08
N ASN A 146 13.48 16.86 -0.34
CA ASN A 146 14.80 16.40 -0.79
C ASN A 146 15.59 17.27 -1.78
N GLY A 147 14.99 18.35 -2.32
CA GLY A 147 15.67 19.24 -3.25
C GLY A 147 16.22 18.49 -4.47
N GLU A 148 17.51 18.65 -4.77
CA GLU A 148 18.17 17.93 -5.88
C GLU A 148 18.67 16.52 -5.52
N GLN A 149 18.57 16.13 -4.25
CA GLN A 149 18.93 14.79 -3.81
C GLN A 149 17.81 13.81 -4.15
N ASN A 150 18.17 12.59 -4.50
CA ASN A 150 17.22 11.55 -4.85
C ASN A 150 16.97 10.59 -3.66
N PRO A 151 15.79 10.63 -3.01
CA PRO A 151 15.44 9.67 -1.96
C PRO A 151 14.97 8.31 -2.50
N ILE A 152 14.75 8.19 -3.81
CA ILE A 152 14.10 7.03 -4.42
C ILE A 152 15.11 6.15 -5.12
N SER A 153 15.23 4.91 -4.65
CA SER A 153 16.03 3.88 -5.31
C SER A 153 15.21 3.21 -6.40
N LEU A 154 15.69 3.26 -7.64
CA LEU A 154 15.13 2.46 -8.73
C LEU A 154 15.71 1.03 -8.68
N ASP A 155 15.16 0.19 -7.80
CA ASP A 155 15.60 -1.18 -7.58
C ASP A 155 14.43 -2.05 -7.08
N ASP A 156 14.59 -3.36 -7.21
CA ASP A 156 13.66 -4.34 -6.65
C ASP A 156 13.89 -4.49 -5.14
N SER A 157 12.90 -4.10 -4.34
CA SER A 157 12.93 -4.17 -2.87
C SER A 157 13.16 -5.59 -2.34
N LEU A 158 12.69 -6.60 -3.06
CA LEU A 158 12.84 -7.99 -2.65
C LEU A 158 14.24 -8.54 -2.97
N ARG A 159 15.07 -7.84 -3.77
CA ARG A 159 16.41 -8.29 -4.18
C ARG A 159 17.38 -8.49 -3.01
N LYS A 160 17.37 -7.58 -2.02
CA LYS A 160 18.34 -7.60 -0.92
C LYS A 160 17.79 -7.02 0.38
N ASN A 161 18.38 -7.40 1.50
CA ASN A 161 18.13 -6.76 2.78
C ASN A 161 19.05 -5.55 2.95
N PRO A 162 18.54 -4.31 3.02
CA PRO A 162 19.36 -3.16 3.39
C PRO A 162 19.74 -3.16 4.88
N GLY A 163 19.09 -3.98 5.71
CA GLY A 163 19.25 -4.03 7.16
C GLY A 163 18.10 -3.34 7.91
N ALA A 164 18.07 -3.51 9.23
CA ALA A 164 17.06 -2.94 10.12
C ALA A 164 17.34 -1.44 10.38
N ILE A 165 16.88 -0.59 9.45
CA ILE A 165 17.24 0.84 9.40
C ILE A 165 16.08 1.76 9.76
N TYR A 166 14.83 1.33 9.54
CA TYR A 166 13.70 2.25 9.52
C TYR A 166 12.89 2.25 10.82
N ASP A 167 12.50 3.45 11.24
CA ASP A 167 11.63 3.65 12.41
C ASP A 167 10.15 3.48 12.01
N MET A 168 9.82 3.77 10.75
CA MET A 168 8.48 3.58 10.20
C MET A 168 8.51 3.10 8.75
N VAL A 169 7.63 2.16 8.42
CA VAL A 169 7.37 1.74 7.03
C VAL A 169 5.89 1.91 6.71
N LEU A 170 5.58 2.67 5.67
CA LEU A 170 4.21 2.91 5.20
C LEU A 170 4.19 2.53 3.72
N THR A 171 3.35 1.58 3.32
CA THR A 171 3.42 1.07 1.95
C THR A 171 2.15 0.36 1.49
N ASN A 172 1.93 0.42 0.17
CA ASN A 172 0.96 -0.40 -0.54
C ASN A 172 1.69 -1.20 -1.62
N PRO A 173 2.17 -2.41 -1.31
CA PRO A 173 2.82 -3.29 -2.26
C PRO A 173 1.88 -3.69 -3.41
N PRO A 174 2.41 -4.07 -4.58
CA PRO A 174 1.58 -4.43 -5.73
C PRO A 174 0.72 -5.67 -5.45
N PHE A 175 -0.56 -5.64 -5.87
CA PHE A 175 -1.53 -6.74 -5.74
C PHE A 175 -1.35 -7.86 -6.78
N GLY A 176 -0.49 -7.68 -7.78
CA GLY A 176 -0.32 -8.61 -8.90
C GLY A 176 0.30 -9.97 -8.54
N LYS A 177 0.20 -10.92 -9.49
CA LYS A 177 0.58 -12.34 -9.37
C LYS A 177 1.99 -12.58 -8.81
N ALA A 178 2.18 -13.80 -8.33
CA ALA A 178 3.47 -14.40 -8.02
C ALA A 178 4.52 -14.04 -9.06
N SER A 179 5.73 -13.70 -8.59
CA SER A 179 6.87 -13.44 -9.48
C SER A 179 6.99 -14.64 -10.40
N SER A 180 6.87 -14.44 -11.71
CA SER A 180 7.00 -15.52 -12.69
C SER A 180 7.85 -15.05 -13.86
N GLU A 181 8.74 -15.91 -14.31
CA GLU A 181 9.48 -15.71 -15.55
C GLU A 181 8.78 -16.51 -16.66
N THR A 182 8.47 -15.82 -17.75
CA THR A 182 7.91 -16.44 -18.96
C THR A 182 9.08 -16.93 -19.80
N ILE A 183 9.29 -18.24 -19.84
CA ILE A 183 10.31 -18.90 -20.66
C ILE A 183 9.63 -19.36 -21.95
N VAL A 184 10.10 -18.85 -23.09
CA VAL A 184 9.70 -19.34 -24.41
C VAL A 184 10.75 -20.37 -24.81
N THR A 185 10.33 -21.63 -24.99
CA THR A 185 11.20 -22.71 -25.47
C THR A 185 11.51 -22.52 -26.96
N GLU A 186 12.55 -23.19 -27.48
CA GLU A 186 12.90 -23.14 -28.91
C GLU A 186 11.76 -23.64 -29.82
N GLU A 187 10.81 -24.40 -29.28
CA GLU A 187 9.61 -24.91 -29.97
C GLU A 187 8.44 -23.89 -29.95
N GLY A 188 8.63 -22.70 -29.37
CA GLY A 188 7.62 -21.67 -29.26
C GLY A 188 6.61 -21.88 -28.13
N GLU A 189 6.79 -22.92 -27.31
CA GLU A 189 5.96 -23.14 -26.12
C GLU A 189 6.33 -22.14 -25.03
N THR A 190 5.31 -21.53 -24.44
CA THR A 190 5.49 -20.54 -23.38
C THR A 190 5.20 -21.20 -22.03
N SER A 191 6.23 -21.40 -21.21
CA SER A 191 6.11 -21.90 -19.84
C SER A 191 6.33 -20.76 -18.84
N LYS A 192 5.52 -20.70 -17.78
CA LYS A 192 5.75 -19.79 -16.66
C LYS A 192 6.40 -20.56 -15.53
N GLN A 193 7.57 -20.10 -15.07
CA GLN A 193 8.19 -20.62 -13.85
C GLN A 193 7.97 -19.65 -12.71
N SER A 194 7.43 -20.15 -11.60
CA SER A 194 7.30 -19.45 -10.33
C SER A 194 8.68 -19.08 -9.80
N LEU A 195 9.00 -17.77 -9.78
CA LEU A 195 10.20 -17.22 -9.19
C LEU A 195 10.02 -17.11 -7.68
N PHE A 196 10.74 -17.95 -6.94
CA PHE A 196 10.79 -17.86 -5.50
C PHE A 196 11.87 -16.87 -5.06
N VAL A 197 11.50 -15.88 -4.25
CA VAL A 197 12.47 -15.04 -3.56
C VAL A 197 13.14 -15.86 -2.47
N VAL A 198 14.45 -16.08 -2.60
CA VAL A 198 15.24 -16.79 -1.58
C VAL A 198 16.07 -15.78 -0.81
N ARG A 199 15.71 -15.59 0.46
CA ARG A 199 16.35 -14.67 1.39
C ARG A 199 16.47 -15.32 2.75
N ASP A 200 17.67 -15.34 3.31
CA ASP A 200 17.94 -15.97 4.62
C ASP A 200 17.24 -15.25 5.78
N ASP A 201 16.84 -13.99 5.59
CA ASP A 201 16.11 -13.20 6.58
C ASP A 201 14.58 -13.38 6.50
N PHE A 202 14.08 -14.19 5.57
CA PHE A 202 12.66 -14.53 5.45
C PHE A 202 12.33 -15.78 6.27
N TRP A 203 11.12 -15.83 6.82
CA TRP A 203 10.65 -16.97 7.62
C TRP A 203 10.21 -18.15 6.78
N ALA A 204 9.70 -17.89 5.57
CA ALA A 204 9.24 -18.91 4.65
C ALA A 204 9.50 -18.50 3.19
N LYS A 205 9.83 -19.50 2.37
CA LYS A 205 9.92 -19.38 0.92
C LYS A 205 8.50 -19.44 0.34
N THR A 206 8.15 -18.48 -0.51
CA THR A 206 6.85 -18.43 -1.20
C THR A 206 6.95 -17.71 -2.54
N GLY A 207 6.12 -18.13 -3.50
CA GLY A 207 5.90 -17.40 -4.75
C GLY A 207 4.99 -16.18 -4.56
N ASN A 208 4.22 -16.13 -3.47
CA ASN A 208 3.31 -15.02 -3.17
C ASN A 208 4.12 -13.73 -2.90
N LYS A 209 3.93 -12.75 -3.78
CA LYS A 209 4.65 -11.48 -3.75
C LYS A 209 4.28 -10.64 -2.53
N GLN A 210 3.01 -10.64 -2.13
CA GLN A 210 2.52 -9.85 -1.00
C GLN A 210 3.06 -10.38 0.34
N LEU A 211 3.12 -11.71 0.49
CA LEU A 211 3.79 -12.36 1.63
C LEU A 211 5.29 -12.05 1.67
N ASN A 212 5.96 -12.02 0.52
CA ASN A 212 7.38 -11.61 0.44
C ASN A 212 7.58 -10.14 0.84
N PHE A 213 6.68 -9.24 0.46
CA PHE A 213 6.72 -7.84 0.92
C PHE A 213 6.47 -7.71 2.42
N LEU A 214 5.54 -8.47 3.00
CA LEU A 214 5.31 -8.46 4.46
C LEU A 214 6.56 -8.89 5.24
N GLN A 215 7.25 -9.94 4.78
CA GLN A 215 8.53 -10.38 5.36
C GLN A 215 9.62 -9.32 5.20
N HIS A 216 9.71 -8.69 4.02
CA HIS A 216 10.66 -7.61 3.74
C HIS A 216 10.44 -6.41 4.67
N VAL A 217 9.20 -5.92 4.79
CA VAL A 217 8.85 -4.80 5.68
C VAL A 217 9.29 -5.10 7.11
N ARG A 218 9.01 -6.31 7.61
CA ARG A 218 9.47 -6.71 8.94
C ARG A 218 11.00 -6.71 9.06
N SER A 219 11.72 -7.16 8.03
CA SER A 219 13.17 -7.31 8.13
C SER A 219 13.92 -5.97 8.12
N ILE A 220 13.37 -4.94 7.48
CA ILE A 220 13.97 -3.59 7.40
C ILE A 220 13.60 -2.65 8.56
N LEU A 221 12.62 -3.01 9.38
CA LEU A 221 12.27 -2.24 10.58
C LEU A 221 13.34 -2.38 11.68
N LYS A 222 13.65 -1.28 12.37
CA LYS A 222 14.34 -1.29 13.65
C LYS A 222 13.51 -1.99 14.72
N ILE A 223 14.15 -2.37 15.82
CA ILE A 223 13.41 -2.76 17.03
C ILE A 223 12.54 -1.58 17.49
N ASN A 224 11.28 -1.85 17.81
CA ASN A 224 10.22 -0.88 18.09
C ASN A 224 9.80 0.00 16.90
N GLY A 225 10.30 -0.28 15.69
CA GLY A 225 9.82 0.36 14.47
C GLY A 225 8.40 -0.08 14.13
N LYS A 226 7.63 0.80 13.51
CA LYS A 226 6.20 0.61 13.21
C LYS A 226 5.95 0.42 11.72
N ALA A 227 4.95 -0.37 11.37
CA ALA A 227 4.54 -0.54 9.97
C ALA A 227 3.03 -0.42 9.80
N ALA A 228 2.64 0.16 8.66
CA ALA A 228 1.30 0.05 8.10
C ALA A 228 1.42 -0.43 6.65
N VAL A 229 0.84 -1.60 6.36
CA VAL A 229 0.99 -2.27 5.06
C VAL A 229 -0.38 -2.60 4.49
N VAL A 230 -0.69 -2.07 3.31
CA VAL A 230 -1.91 -2.44 2.56
C VAL A 230 -1.69 -3.80 1.90
N LEU A 231 -2.56 -4.78 2.16
CA LEU A 231 -2.41 -6.15 1.68
C LEU A 231 -3.77 -6.74 1.27
N PRO A 232 -3.83 -7.60 0.23
CA PRO A 232 -5.04 -8.32 -0.13
C PRO A 232 -5.44 -9.36 0.92
N ASP A 233 -6.72 -9.79 0.88
CA ASP A 233 -7.27 -10.79 1.81
C ASP A 233 -6.49 -12.11 1.81
N ASN A 234 -5.91 -12.53 0.68
CA ASN A 234 -5.15 -13.79 0.57
C ASN A 234 -4.07 -13.92 1.66
N VAL A 235 -3.39 -12.83 2.02
CA VAL A 235 -2.37 -12.82 3.08
C VAL A 235 -2.95 -13.22 4.44
N LEU A 236 -4.24 -12.97 4.68
CA LEU A 236 -4.91 -13.26 5.94
C LEU A 236 -5.31 -14.73 6.10
N PHE A 237 -5.53 -15.47 5.01
CA PHE A 237 -6.07 -16.84 5.08
C PHE A 237 -5.25 -17.91 4.35
N GLU A 238 -4.32 -17.54 3.47
CA GLU A 238 -3.52 -18.49 2.70
C GLU A 238 -2.81 -19.50 3.62
N GLY A 239 -2.85 -20.78 3.28
CA GLY A 239 -2.19 -21.85 4.04
C GLY A 239 -0.68 -21.90 3.78
N GLY A 240 -0.02 -22.98 4.22
CA GLY A 240 1.39 -23.23 3.89
C GLY A 240 2.30 -22.09 4.38
N ALA A 241 2.99 -21.42 3.45
CA ALA A 241 3.86 -20.30 3.77
C ALA A 241 3.09 -19.12 4.42
N GLY A 242 1.85 -18.85 4.00
CA GLY A 242 1.03 -17.79 4.58
C GLY A 242 0.78 -18.00 6.07
N GLU A 243 0.42 -19.21 6.49
CA GLU A 243 0.24 -19.55 7.91
C GLU A 243 1.54 -19.38 8.71
N ILE A 244 2.67 -19.86 8.18
CA ILE A 244 3.98 -19.72 8.84
C ILE A 244 4.32 -18.24 9.05
N ILE A 245 4.12 -17.42 8.02
CA ILE A 245 4.41 -15.98 8.05
C ILE A 245 3.48 -15.27 9.03
N ARG A 246 2.18 -15.59 9.07
CA ARG A 246 1.23 -15.01 10.04
C ARG A 246 1.62 -15.33 11.49
N LYS A 247 1.96 -16.59 11.78
CA LYS A 247 2.44 -17.00 13.12
C LYS A 247 3.70 -16.24 13.50
N LYS A 248 4.70 -16.20 12.61
CA LYS A 248 5.98 -15.51 12.87
C LYS A 248 5.84 -13.99 12.98
N LEU A 249 4.92 -13.40 12.22
CA LEU A 249 4.59 -11.99 12.36
C LEU A 249 4.06 -11.71 13.76
N MET A 250 3.05 -12.46 14.23
CA MET A 250 2.48 -12.25 15.56
C MET A 250 3.46 -12.58 16.71
N GLU A 251 4.34 -13.56 16.52
CA GLU A 251 5.38 -13.91 17.50
C GLU A 251 6.42 -12.79 17.66
N THR A 252 6.86 -12.18 16.55
CA THR A 252 8.01 -11.26 16.55
C THR A 252 7.62 -9.79 16.45
N CYS A 253 6.38 -9.50 16.10
CA CYS A 253 5.80 -8.17 15.99
C CYS A 253 4.47 -8.14 16.75
N GLU A 254 4.17 -7.01 17.36
CA GLU A 254 2.85 -6.76 17.94
C GLU A 254 1.93 -6.33 16.80
N LEU A 255 1.25 -7.29 16.16
CA LEU A 255 0.17 -7.02 15.21
C LEU A 255 -1.06 -6.60 16.01
N HIS A 256 -1.27 -5.30 16.15
CA HIS A 256 -2.28 -4.78 17.07
C HIS A 256 -3.57 -4.36 16.38
N THR A 257 -3.55 -4.10 15.06
CA THR A 257 -4.73 -3.60 14.34
C THR A 257 -4.79 -4.06 12.89
N ILE A 258 -5.99 -4.44 12.43
CA ILE A 258 -6.32 -4.70 11.04
C ILE A 258 -7.50 -3.81 10.65
N LEU A 259 -7.38 -3.03 9.58
CA LEU A 259 -8.48 -2.30 8.96
C LEU A 259 -8.92 -3.04 7.71
N ARG A 260 -10.15 -3.56 7.68
CA ARG A 260 -10.73 -4.16 6.46
C ARG A 260 -11.26 -3.03 5.59
N LEU A 261 -10.73 -2.91 4.37
CA LEU A 261 -11.10 -1.85 3.45
C LEU A 261 -12.32 -2.24 2.61
N PRO A 262 -13.16 -1.27 2.22
CA PRO A 262 -14.24 -1.51 1.27
C PRO A 262 -13.70 -1.87 -0.12
N THR A 263 -14.56 -2.48 -0.93
CA THR A 263 -14.31 -2.72 -2.36
C THR A 263 -14.38 -1.42 -3.16
N GLY A 264 -13.97 -1.45 -4.43
CA GLY A 264 -14.06 -0.29 -5.33
C GLY A 264 -13.05 0.84 -5.07
N LEU A 265 -12.12 0.68 -4.13
CA LEU A 265 -11.09 1.68 -3.80
C LEU A 265 -9.87 1.68 -4.72
N PHE A 266 -9.58 0.55 -5.36
CA PHE A 266 -8.38 0.36 -6.17
C PHE A 266 -8.74 0.20 -7.65
N TYR A 267 -7.77 0.45 -8.51
CA TYR A 267 -7.93 0.30 -9.96
C TYR A 267 -8.32 -1.13 -10.37
N ALA A 268 -7.85 -2.13 -9.61
CA ALA A 268 -8.22 -3.51 -9.74
C ALA A 268 -9.55 -3.71 -9.00
N GLN A 269 -10.64 -3.60 -9.76
CA GLN A 269 -12.00 -3.89 -9.28
C GLN A 269 -12.05 -5.31 -8.69
N GLY A 270 -12.78 -5.50 -7.59
CA GLY A 270 -12.87 -6.78 -6.88
C GLY A 270 -11.75 -7.11 -5.89
N VAL A 271 -10.64 -6.34 -5.87
CA VAL A 271 -9.59 -6.58 -4.87
C VAL A 271 -10.06 -6.18 -3.48
N LYS A 272 -10.29 -7.19 -2.64
CA LYS A 272 -10.54 -7.02 -1.21
C LYS A 272 -9.19 -6.85 -0.49
N ALA A 273 -9.00 -5.69 0.12
CA ALA A 273 -7.75 -5.30 0.78
C ALA A 273 -7.95 -4.94 2.25
N ASN A 274 -6.83 -4.93 2.97
CA ASN A 274 -6.75 -4.61 4.39
C ASN A 274 -5.51 -3.77 4.66
N VAL A 275 -5.48 -3.06 5.78
CA VAL A 275 -4.26 -2.45 6.31
C VAL A 275 -3.87 -3.17 7.58
N LEU A 276 -2.65 -3.73 7.61
CA LEU A 276 -2.07 -4.33 8.80
C LEU A 276 -1.17 -3.32 9.51
N PHE A 277 -1.42 -3.10 10.80
CA PHE A 277 -0.61 -2.22 11.64
C PHE A 277 0.13 -3.03 12.70
N PHE A 278 1.47 -2.94 12.71
CA PHE A 278 2.28 -3.72 13.63
C PHE A 278 3.57 -3.02 14.07
N ASP A 279 4.02 -3.33 15.29
CA ASP A 279 5.29 -2.85 15.85
C ASP A 279 6.30 -4.01 15.96
N LYS A 280 7.49 -3.87 15.41
CA LYS A 280 8.55 -4.88 15.58
C LYS A 280 9.03 -4.91 17.03
N LYS A 281 9.11 -6.09 17.64
CA LYS A 281 9.61 -6.23 19.03
C LYS A 281 11.00 -6.86 19.07
N ALA A 282 11.69 -6.63 20.19
CA ALA A 282 12.91 -7.36 20.51
C ALA A 282 12.61 -8.86 20.68
N ALA A 283 13.64 -9.70 20.56
CA ALA A 283 13.48 -11.12 20.81
C ALA A 283 13.00 -11.36 22.25
N GLN A 284 11.95 -12.17 22.39
CA GLN A 284 11.30 -12.46 23.67
C GLN A 284 10.74 -13.88 23.65
N LYS A 285 10.44 -14.42 24.84
CA LYS A 285 9.94 -15.80 24.99
C LYS A 285 8.47 -15.94 24.62
N GLU A 286 7.67 -14.94 24.94
CA GLU A 286 6.24 -14.92 24.67
C GLU A 286 5.96 -14.26 23.33
N SER A 287 4.78 -14.52 22.76
CA SER A 287 4.34 -13.85 21.53
C SER A 287 4.27 -12.34 21.74
N ALA A 288 4.77 -11.57 20.76
CA ALA A 288 4.66 -10.12 20.75
C ALA A 288 3.21 -9.64 20.64
N THR A 289 2.35 -10.40 19.97
CA THR A 289 0.93 -10.11 19.85
C THR A 289 0.15 -10.82 20.95
N SER A 290 -0.60 -10.04 21.73
CA SER A 290 -1.55 -10.54 22.75
C SER A 290 -3.00 -10.46 22.28
N LYS A 291 -3.36 -9.38 21.59
CA LYS A 291 -4.70 -9.13 21.04
C LYS A 291 -4.62 -8.39 19.71
N ILE A 292 -5.60 -8.61 18.84
CA ILE A 292 -5.74 -7.94 17.56
C ILE A 292 -7.07 -7.22 17.52
N TRP A 293 -7.05 -5.92 17.22
CA TRP A 293 -8.25 -5.13 16.97
C TRP A 293 -8.56 -5.11 15.48
N ILE A 294 -9.79 -5.41 15.09
CA ILE A 294 -10.22 -5.39 13.69
C ILE A 294 -11.29 -4.32 13.53
N TYR A 295 -11.11 -3.43 12.56
CA TYR A 295 -12.11 -2.46 12.15
C TYR A 295 -12.70 -2.87 10.80
N ASP A 296 -14.02 -3.02 10.72
CA ASP A 296 -14.73 -3.37 9.48
C ASP A 296 -15.32 -2.13 8.79
N LEU A 297 -14.56 -1.59 7.81
CA LEU A 297 -15.02 -0.55 6.89
C LEU A 297 -15.55 -1.14 5.56
N ARG A 298 -15.76 -2.45 5.49
CA ARG A 298 -16.14 -3.15 4.26
C ARG A 298 -17.63 -3.47 4.22
N THR A 299 -18.14 -4.16 5.24
CA THR A 299 -19.53 -4.64 5.23
C THR A 299 -20.53 -3.48 5.21
N ASN A 300 -21.48 -3.54 4.27
CA ASN A 300 -22.52 -2.53 4.02
C ASN A 300 -21.93 -1.13 3.70
N LYS A 301 -20.79 -1.08 3.00
CA LYS A 301 -20.14 0.15 2.54
C LYS A 301 -19.87 0.07 1.05
N HIS A 302 -20.41 1.01 0.28
CA HIS A 302 -20.26 1.05 -1.18
C HIS A 302 -19.53 2.33 -1.60
N PHE A 303 -18.31 2.16 -2.11
CA PHE A 303 -17.50 3.22 -2.68
C PHE A 303 -17.14 2.86 -4.12
N THR A 304 -17.02 3.87 -4.97
CA THR A 304 -16.59 3.71 -6.37
C THR A 304 -15.63 4.82 -6.74
N LEU A 305 -14.74 4.59 -7.71
CA LEU A 305 -13.73 5.57 -8.14
C LEU A 305 -14.30 6.80 -8.88
N LYS A 306 -15.59 6.80 -9.25
CA LYS A 306 -16.20 7.85 -10.07
C LYS A 306 -17.37 8.56 -9.42
N GLU A 307 -18.25 7.83 -8.75
CA GLU A 307 -19.54 8.35 -8.28
C GLU A 307 -19.58 8.52 -6.76
N SER A 308 -18.91 7.62 -6.02
CA SER A 308 -18.89 7.60 -4.55
C SER A 308 -17.46 7.41 -4.05
N ASN A 309 -16.60 8.41 -4.28
CA ASN A 309 -15.21 8.34 -3.83
C ASN A 309 -15.15 8.40 -2.30
N MET A 310 -14.41 7.47 -1.69
CA MET A 310 -14.12 7.52 -0.25
C MET A 310 -13.40 8.81 0.10
N LYS A 311 -13.79 9.42 1.23
CA LYS A 311 -13.19 10.64 1.77
C LYS A 311 -12.57 10.38 3.14
N LEU A 312 -11.86 11.37 3.67
CA LEU A 312 -11.18 11.21 4.96
C LEU A 312 -12.19 11.08 6.10
N GLU A 313 -13.36 11.74 5.97
CA GLU A 313 -14.43 11.69 6.96
C GLU A 313 -14.98 10.28 7.15
N ASP A 314 -14.99 9.46 6.10
CA ASP A 314 -15.44 8.06 6.14
C ASP A 314 -14.54 7.19 7.04
N LEU A 315 -13.29 7.60 7.23
CA LEU A 315 -12.29 6.97 8.09
C LEU A 315 -12.22 7.61 9.49
N GLY A 316 -13.00 8.67 9.75
CA GLY A 316 -12.94 9.41 11.00
C GLY A 316 -13.30 8.59 12.24
N ASP A 317 -14.26 7.66 12.12
CA ASP A 317 -14.59 6.73 13.22
C ASP A 317 -13.47 5.71 13.46
N PHE A 318 -12.84 5.21 12.40
CA PHE A 318 -11.67 4.34 12.51
C PHE A 318 -10.51 5.03 13.23
N VAL A 319 -10.18 6.29 12.86
CA VAL A 319 -9.11 7.06 13.51
C VAL A 319 -9.38 7.21 15.01
N LYS A 320 -10.63 7.54 15.39
CA LYS A 320 -11.04 7.63 16.80
C LYS A 320 -10.92 6.29 17.53
N CYS A 321 -11.44 5.22 16.94
CA CYS A 321 -11.38 3.87 17.50
C CYS A 321 -9.93 3.37 17.63
N TYR A 322 -9.07 3.71 16.66
CA TYR A 322 -7.66 3.35 16.68
C TYR A 322 -6.94 3.94 17.90
N ASN A 323 -7.30 5.15 18.33
CA ASN A 323 -6.76 5.82 19.51
C ASN A 323 -5.22 5.70 19.62
N SER A 324 -4.51 6.44 18.76
CA SER A 324 -3.04 6.40 18.66
C SER A 324 -2.33 6.89 19.92
N GLU A 325 -3.00 7.72 20.74
CA GLU A 325 -2.47 8.21 22.01
C GLU A 325 -2.39 7.09 23.07
N ASN A 326 -3.41 6.22 23.15
CA ASN A 326 -3.41 5.11 24.10
C ASN A 326 -4.27 3.91 23.67
N ARG A 327 -3.60 2.89 23.10
CA ARG A 327 -4.25 1.65 22.66
C ARG A 327 -4.95 0.87 23.78
N HIS A 328 -4.58 1.06 25.05
CA HIS A 328 -5.20 0.37 26.18
C HIS A 328 -6.59 0.92 26.55
N GLN A 329 -6.95 2.09 26.02
CA GLN A 329 -8.26 2.72 26.25
C GLN A 329 -9.24 2.48 25.10
N ARG A 330 -8.88 1.63 24.14
CA ARG A 330 -9.77 1.21 23.06
C ARG A 330 -10.99 0.50 23.62
N LYS A 331 -12.14 0.77 23.00
CA LYS A 331 -13.42 0.15 23.36
C LYS A 331 -14.02 -0.49 22.13
N GLU A 332 -14.66 -1.64 22.32
CA GLU A 332 -15.38 -2.26 21.23
C GLU A 332 -16.55 -1.38 20.78
N THR A 333 -16.79 -1.39 19.48
CA THR A 333 -17.99 -0.83 18.84
C THR A 333 -18.64 -1.93 17.99
N GLU A 334 -19.66 -1.57 17.22
CA GLU A 334 -20.23 -2.47 16.22
C GLU A 334 -19.19 -2.87 15.16
N ARG A 335 -18.38 -1.90 14.69
CA ARG A 335 -17.40 -2.09 13.62
C ARG A 335 -15.98 -2.30 14.11
N PHE A 336 -15.71 -2.16 15.41
CA PHE A 336 -14.38 -2.34 16.00
C PHE A 336 -14.40 -3.40 17.09
N LYS A 337 -13.80 -4.57 16.83
CA LYS A 337 -13.78 -5.72 17.76
C LYS A 337 -12.38 -6.17 18.11
N CYS A 338 -12.22 -6.72 19.32
CA CYS A 338 -10.95 -7.21 19.83
C CYS A 338 -10.96 -8.74 19.86
N PHE A 339 -9.88 -9.36 19.37
CA PHE A 339 -9.71 -10.81 19.34
C PHE A 339 -8.44 -11.20 20.08
N ASP A 340 -8.53 -12.16 21.00
CA ASP A 340 -7.37 -12.63 21.75
C ASP A 340 -6.49 -13.53 20.87
N TYR A 341 -5.17 -13.39 21.01
CA TYR A 341 -4.19 -14.16 20.24
C TYR A 341 -4.40 -15.68 20.35
N SER A 342 -4.81 -16.17 21.53
CA SER A 342 -5.06 -17.59 21.77
C SER A 342 -6.27 -18.13 21.01
N GLU A 343 -7.26 -17.28 20.69
CA GLU A 343 -8.42 -17.64 19.87
C GLU A 343 -8.04 -17.70 18.40
N ILE A 344 -7.25 -16.73 17.95
CA ILE A 344 -6.75 -16.65 16.57
C ILE A 344 -5.89 -17.87 16.23
N LEU A 345 -5.02 -18.30 17.14
CA LEU A 345 -4.20 -19.50 16.95
C LEU A 345 -5.00 -20.80 16.78
N LYS A 346 -6.21 -20.88 17.32
CA LYS A 346 -7.08 -22.06 17.20
C LYS A 346 -7.84 -22.11 15.87
N ARG A 347 -7.87 -21.01 15.12
CA ARG A 347 -8.53 -20.95 13.81
C ARG A 347 -7.76 -21.79 12.80
N ASP A 348 -8.48 -22.41 11.87
CA ASP A 348 -7.85 -23.14 10.77
C ASP A 348 -6.84 -22.23 10.05
N LYS A 349 -5.64 -22.75 9.80
CA LYS A 349 -4.49 -22.04 9.22
C LYS A 349 -4.12 -20.73 9.93
N THR A 350 -4.51 -20.51 11.19
CA THR A 350 -4.34 -19.22 11.87
C THR A 350 -4.91 -18.06 11.02
N ASN A 351 -6.15 -18.24 10.55
CA ASN A 351 -6.81 -17.32 9.64
C ASN A 351 -7.18 -15.98 10.33
N LEU A 352 -6.69 -14.87 9.78
CA LEU A 352 -6.92 -13.49 10.22
C LEU A 352 -8.06 -12.77 9.47
N ASP A 353 -8.64 -13.38 8.44
CA ASP A 353 -9.84 -12.88 7.76
C ASP A 353 -11.06 -13.15 8.65
N ILE A 354 -11.30 -12.21 9.58
CA ILE A 354 -12.34 -12.29 10.59
C ILE A 354 -13.36 -11.20 10.34
N PHE A 355 -14.63 -11.60 10.29
CA PHE A 355 -15.78 -10.71 10.15
C PHE A 355 -16.96 -11.26 10.95
N TRP A 356 -17.80 -10.35 11.44
CA TRP A 356 -18.95 -10.67 12.30
C TRP A 356 -20.21 -9.93 11.92
N LEU A 357 -20.10 -8.88 11.09
CA LEU A 357 -21.24 -8.17 10.55
C LEU A 357 -21.86 -8.99 9.43
N ARG A 358 -23.19 -9.01 9.38
CA ARG A 358 -23.94 -9.62 8.30
C ARG A 358 -24.18 -8.60 7.20
N ASP A 359 -24.17 -9.09 5.97
CA ASP A 359 -24.55 -8.31 4.81
C ASP A 359 -26.07 -8.12 4.81
N GLU A 360 -26.53 -6.86 4.84
CA GLU A 360 -27.95 -6.53 4.89
C GLU A 360 -28.69 -6.93 3.60
N SER A 361 -27.99 -7.04 2.48
CA SER A 361 -28.55 -7.48 1.19
C SER A 361 -29.03 -8.93 1.21
N LEU A 362 -28.56 -9.74 2.16
CA LEU A 362 -28.98 -11.14 2.34
C LEU A 362 -30.27 -11.28 3.15
N GLU A 363 -30.68 -10.23 3.87
CA GLU A 363 -31.84 -10.26 4.77
C GLU A 363 -33.02 -9.40 4.27
N ASP A 364 -32.77 -8.36 3.44
CA ASP A 364 -33.80 -7.44 2.95
C ASP A 364 -33.60 -7.08 1.46
N LEU A 365 -34.50 -7.56 0.60
CA LEU A 365 -34.48 -7.30 -0.85
C LEU A 365 -34.66 -5.81 -1.18
N ASP A 366 -35.27 -5.02 -0.31
CA ASP A 366 -35.48 -3.58 -0.53
C ASP A 366 -34.21 -2.75 -0.21
N LYS A 367 -33.21 -3.38 0.42
CA LYS A 367 -31.89 -2.78 0.71
C LYS A 367 -30.80 -3.18 -0.29
N LEU A 368 -31.19 -3.85 -1.37
CA LEU A 368 -30.27 -4.19 -2.43
C LEU A 368 -29.63 -2.92 -3.02
N PRO A 369 -28.30 -2.92 -3.24
CA PRO A 369 -27.66 -1.92 -4.08
C PRO A 369 -28.34 -1.85 -5.46
N SER A 370 -28.11 -0.77 -6.20
CA SER A 370 -28.67 -0.66 -7.55
C SER A 370 -28.25 -1.88 -8.41
N PRO A 371 -29.06 -2.29 -9.40
CA PRO A 371 -28.74 -3.44 -10.25
C PRO A 371 -27.34 -3.37 -10.89
N ASP A 372 -26.87 -2.16 -11.22
CA ASP A 372 -25.54 -1.94 -11.79
C ASP A 372 -24.42 -2.20 -10.76
N ILE A 373 -24.62 -1.81 -9.49
CA ILE A 373 -23.68 -2.11 -8.40
C ILE A 373 -23.65 -3.62 -8.16
N LEU A 374 -24.83 -4.25 -8.03
CA LEU A 374 -24.94 -5.69 -7.84
C LEU A 374 -24.27 -6.48 -8.96
N ALA A 375 -24.53 -6.13 -10.23
CA ALA A 375 -23.90 -6.79 -11.36
C ALA A 375 -22.37 -6.64 -11.33
N SER A 376 -21.87 -5.46 -10.94
CA SER A 376 -20.43 -5.21 -10.81
C SER A 376 -19.82 -6.03 -9.68
N GLU A 377 -20.43 -6.04 -8.49
CA GLU A 377 -20.00 -6.84 -7.34
C GLU A 377 -19.99 -8.35 -7.66
N LEU A 378 -20.99 -8.84 -8.40
CA LEU A 378 -21.12 -10.25 -8.76
C LEU A 378 -20.05 -10.68 -9.78
N VAL A 379 -19.75 -9.83 -10.76
CA VAL A 379 -18.63 -10.06 -11.70
C VAL A 379 -17.30 -10.07 -10.93
N GLU A 380 -17.10 -9.12 -10.02
CA GLU A 380 -15.90 -9.03 -9.19
C GLU A 380 -15.68 -10.26 -8.32
N ASP A 381 -16.73 -10.72 -7.62
CA ASP A 381 -16.66 -11.92 -6.78
C ASP A 381 -16.37 -13.18 -7.61
N LEU A 382 -16.96 -13.30 -8.82
CA LEU A 382 -16.68 -14.40 -9.74
C LEU A 382 -15.25 -14.38 -10.28
N GLU A 383 -14.73 -13.20 -10.63
CA GLU A 383 -13.34 -13.06 -11.09
C GLU A 383 -12.34 -13.38 -9.98
N SER A 384 -12.57 -12.89 -8.75
CA SER A 384 -11.76 -13.21 -7.59
C SER A 384 -11.78 -14.72 -7.27
N ALA A 385 -12.97 -15.33 -7.28
CA ALA A 385 -13.11 -16.77 -7.04
C ALA A 385 -12.39 -17.59 -8.12
N LEU A 386 -12.54 -17.20 -9.40
CA LEU A 386 -11.86 -17.87 -10.52
C LEU A 386 -10.34 -17.76 -10.40
N GLU A 387 -9.83 -16.60 -9.99
CA GLU A 387 -8.39 -16.39 -9.83
C GLU A 387 -7.82 -17.22 -8.69
N GLN A 388 -8.50 -17.26 -7.54
CA GLN A 388 -8.11 -18.13 -6.42
C GLN A 388 -8.12 -19.62 -6.81
N LEU A 389 -9.11 -20.05 -7.59
CA LEU A 389 -9.17 -21.42 -8.10
C LEU A 389 -8.01 -21.73 -9.06
N ARG A 390 -7.57 -20.77 -9.86
CA ARG A 390 -6.40 -20.92 -10.73
C ARG A 390 -5.12 -21.07 -9.92
N GLU A 391 -4.92 -20.25 -8.89
CA GLU A 391 -3.76 -20.35 -7.99
C GLU A 391 -3.67 -21.74 -7.34
N ILE A 392 -4.79 -22.23 -6.78
CA ILE A 392 -4.84 -23.58 -6.19
C ILE A 392 -4.52 -24.66 -7.24
N ASN A 393 -5.01 -24.51 -8.47
CA ASN A 393 -4.78 -25.49 -9.54
C ASN A 393 -3.32 -25.47 -10.05
N GLU A 394 -2.67 -24.31 -10.05
CA GLU A 394 -1.23 -24.20 -10.36
C GLU A 394 -0.39 -24.86 -9.24
N ASP A 395 -0.69 -24.58 -7.97
CA ASP A 395 -0.02 -25.20 -6.82
C ASP A 395 -0.17 -26.74 -6.81
N LEU A 396 -1.32 -27.26 -7.26
CA LEU A 396 -1.56 -28.70 -7.36
C LEU A 396 -0.79 -29.37 -8.51
N LYS A 397 -0.41 -28.63 -9.54
CA LYS A 397 0.39 -29.14 -10.67
C LYS A 397 1.89 -29.13 -10.41
N GLU A 398 2.36 -28.31 -9.46
CA GLU A 398 3.77 -28.22 -9.05
C GLU A 398 4.17 -29.23 -7.96
N LYS A 399 3.23 -30.05 -7.47
CA LYS A 399 3.49 -31.26 -6.65
C LYS A 399 3.59 -32.50 -7.50
#